data_AF-A0A813LXU3-F1
#
_entry.id   AF-A0A813LXU3-F1
#
_cell.length_a   1.000
_cell.length_b   1.000
_cell.length_c   1.000
_cell.angle_alpha   90.00
_cell.angle_beta   90.00
_cell.angle_gamma   90.00
#
_symmetry.space_group_name_H-M   'P 1'
#
loop_
_entity.id
_entity.type
_entity.pdbx_description
1 polymer ?
#
loop_
_entity_poly.entity_id
_entity_poly.type
_entity_poly.pdbx_seq_one_letter_code
_entity_poly.pdbx_strand_id
1 'polypeptide(L)'
;MQDPVATVDGQVYDRPQIQKWIQLRRQRKLEITSPSTNLPLPSPTLVPVISLQKAIKTYLLHRPEVRKMLVASRSVEEAAELLQNELLEKQAVHQSAQEELNRLRATVKHLEACKAENQVLRHLVEEQKLQLEDMAVFLQAMEARSASSRKDVMTQAQTLPNQEPLPTDHGRQAVTEEAILPLEEADRRNSDADNWSMRAKKKKWLTQQRTPTQALHHVTPGPSQTFSNNSVTTVFGYVLPIMEPKIPVEQFRTRVQRIKENWPSSLDAICLLAGIASDQAKENKTEPMHHWLLGVVFYRDCHPDAEVRKDYFLDQCKKRRGGLRRSRAPRWRSLPESHRPAERLIPRS
;
A
#
# COMPACT_ATOMS: atom_id res chain seq x y z
N MET A 1 -14.99 -26.81 25.37
CA MET A 1 -16.20 -26.74 26.21
C MET A 1 -15.83 -26.09 27.54
N GLN A 2 -16.21 -24.83 27.75
CA GLN A 2 -15.85 -24.07 28.97
C GLN A 2 -16.92 -24.19 30.05
N ASP A 3 -18.19 -24.19 29.65
CA ASP A 3 -19.34 -24.28 30.54
C ASP A 3 -20.34 -25.34 30.03
N PRO A 4 -20.14 -26.61 30.38
CA PRO A 4 -21.00 -27.69 29.89
C PRO A 4 -22.42 -27.58 30.46
N VAL A 5 -23.40 -27.57 29.57
CA VAL A 5 -24.83 -27.60 29.90
C VAL A 5 -25.51 -28.74 29.16
N ALA A 6 -26.44 -29.41 29.83
CA ALA A 6 -27.30 -30.41 29.26
C ALA A 6 -28.62 -29.78 28.82
N THR A 7 -29.12 -30.21 27.66
CA THR A 7 -30.48 -29.95 27.19
C THR A 7 -31.44 -31.05 27.65
N VAL A 8 -32.75 -30.85 27.45
CA VAL A 8 -33.78 -31.81 27.89
C VAL A 8 -33.74 -33.17 27.17
N ASP A 9 -33.04 -33.25 26.05
CA ASP A 9 -32.76 -34.48 25.30
C ASP A 9 -31.55 -35.27 25.86
N GLY A 10 -30.92 -34.78 26.94
CA GLY A 10 -29.77 -35.39 27.58
C GLY A 10 -28.42 -35.12 26.89
N GLN A 11 -28.40 -34.36 25.79
CA GLN A 11 -27.16 -34.00 25.10
C GLN A 11 -26.44 -32.86 25.83
N VAL A 12 -25.10 -32.87 25.80
CA VAL A 12 -24.26 -31.88 26.50
C VAL A 12 -23.55 -30.98 25.49
N TYR A 13 -23.65 -29.66 25.69
CA TYR A 13 -23.09 -28.63 24.83
C TYR A 13 -22.32 -27.59 25.64
N ASP A 14 -21.52 -26.75 24.97
CA ASP A 14 -20.99 -25.53 25.58
C ASP A 14 -22.10 -24.48 25.66
N ARG A 15 -22.37 -23.91 26.85
CA ARG A 15 -23.43 -22.92 27.08
C ARG A 15 -23.49 -21.80 26.04
N PRO A 16 -22.40 -21.07 25.73
CA PRO A 16 -22.49 -19.95 24.78
C PRO A 16 -22.87 -20.43 23.37
N GLN A 17 -22.43 -21.63 22.97
CA GLN A 17 -22.69 -22.18 21.64
C GLN A 17 -24.16 -22.58 21.49
N ILE A 18 -24.71 -23.31 22.46
CA ILE A 18 -26.12 -23.73 22.42
C ILE A 18 -27.06 -22.53 22.60
N GLN A 19 -26.70 -21.54 23.42
CA GLN A 19 -27.48 -20.30 23.55
C GLN A 19 -27.53 -19.54 22.23
N LYS A 20 -26.38 -19.38 21.56
CA LYS A 20 -26.30 -18.73 20.23
C LYS A 20 -27.14 -19.48 19.20
N TRP A 21 -27.10 -20.81 19.21
CA TRP A 21 -27.92 -21.65 18.32
C TRP A 21 -29.43 -21.45 18.54
N ILE A 22 -29.89 -21.54 19.80
CA ILE A 22 -31.30 -21.32 20.17
C ILE A 22 -31.74 -19.90 19.76
N GLN A 23 -30.91 -18.89 20.01
CA GLN A 23 -31.18 -17.51 19.61
C GLN A 23 -31.30 -17.36 18.08
N LEU A 24 -30.39 -17.97 17.33
CA LEU A 24 -30.41 -17.93 15.86
C LEU A 24 -31.68 -18.59 15.28
N ARG A 25 -32.09 -19.75 15.81
CA ARG A 25 -33.34 -20.43 15.38
C ARG A 25 -34.57 -19.57 15.66
N ARG A 26 -34.63 -18.95 16.86
CA ARG A 26 -35.70 -18.01 17.23
C ARG A 26 -35.76 -16.79 16.31
N GLN A 27 -34.62 -16.16 16.02
CA GLN A 27 -34.55 -15.01 15.12
C GLN A 27 -35.07 -15.34 13.71
N ARG A 28 -34.81 -16.57 13.24
CA ARG A 28 -35.29 -17.07 11.94
C ARG A 28 -36.72 -17.60 11.97
N LYS A 29 -37.42 -17.53 13.12
CA LYS A 29 -38.76 -18.13 13.33
C LYS A 29 -38.81 -19.62 12.97
N LEU A 30 -37.70 -20.33 13.18
CA LEU A 30 -37.63 -21.78 12.99
C LEU A 30 -37.85 -22.49 14.32
N GLU A 31 -38.36 -23.72 14.25
CA GLU A 31 -38.48 -24.60 15.42
C GLU A 31 -37.11 -24.80 16.10
N ILE A 32 -37.07 -24.75 17.43
CA ILE A 32 -35.82 -24.93 18.17
C ILE A 32 -35.47 -26.42 18.11
N THR A 33 -34.37 -26.78 17.44
CA THR A 33 -33.92 -28.16 17.31
C THR A 33 -32.56 -28.36 17.97
N SER A 34 -32.28 -29.56 18.45
CA SER A 34 -30.99 -29.94 19.02
C SER A 34 -29.93 -30.02 17.91
N PRO A 35 -28.76 -29.37 18.05
CA PRO A 35 -27.75 -29.34 16.99
C PRO A 35 -27.25 -30.72 16.54
N SER A 36 -27.14 -31.69 17.45
CA SER A 36 -26.58 -33.01 17.13
C SER A 36 -27.61 -33.98 16.55
N THR A 37 -28.86 -33.94 17.04
CA THR A 37 -29.91 -34.89 16.63
C THR A 37 -30.87 -34.31 15.59
N ASN A 38 -30.86 -32.99 15.38
CA ASN A 38 -31.85 -32.24 14.60
C ASN A 38 -33.31 -32.45 15.04
N LEU A 39 -33.54 -33.06 16.21
CA LEU A 39 -34.87 -33.26 16.76
C LEU A 39 -35.36 -31.98 17.45
N PRO A 40 -36.67 -31.71 17.46
CA PRO A 40 -37.22 -30.56 18.16
C PRO A 40 -36.95 -30.65 19.66
N LEU A 41 -36.51 -29.55 20.25
CA LEU A 41 -36.28 -29.40 21.69
C LEU A 41 -37.59 -28.95 22.35
N PRO A 42 -38.23 -29.79 23.18
CA PRO A 42 -39.46 -29.44 23.88
C PRO A 42 -39.32 -28.20 24.77
N SER A 43 -38.12 -27.98 25.32
CA SER A 43 -37.81 -26.82 26.15
C SER A 43 -36.40 -26.30 25.85
N PRO A 44 -36.21 -24.96 25.81
CA PRO A 44 -34.91 -24.32 25.66
C PRO A 44 -34.13 -24.21 26.99
N THR A 45 -34.61 -24.87 28.05
CA THR A 45 -33.97 -24.83 29.38
C THR A 45 -32.64 -25.56 29.35
N LEU A 46 -31.59 -24.92 29.87
CA LEU A 46 -30.23 -25.45 29.91
C LEU A 46 -29.83 -25.75 31.36
N VAL A 47 -29.49 -26.99 31.64
CA VAL A 47 -29.11 -27.45 32.99
C VAL A 47 -27.58 -27.56 33.07
N PRO A 48 -26.90 -26.86 34.00
CA PRO A 48 -25.45 -26.95 34.13
C PRO A 48 -24.99 -28.35 34.59
N VAL A 49 -23.98 -28.91 33.91
CA VAL A 49 -23.39 -30.22 34.25
C VAL A 49 -22.12 -30.01 35.07
N ILE A 50 -22.30 -29.69 36.35
CA ILE A 50 -21.20 -29.30 37.26
C ILE A 50 -20.14 -30.42 37.42
N SER A 51 -20.56 -31.69 37.41
CA SER A 51 -19.66 -32.84 37.50
C SER A 51 -18.66 -32.88 36.34
N LEU A 52 -19.13 -32.70 35.10
CA LEU A 52 -18.29 -32.67 33.91
C LEU A 52 -17.37 -31.43 33.90
N GLN A 53 -17.88 -30.28 34.35
CA GLN A 53 -17.07 -29.07 34.48
C GLN A 53 -15.88 -29.30 35.43
N LYS A 54 -16.11 -29.94 36.58
CA LYS A 54 -15.04 -30.32 37.53
C LYS A 54 -14.06 -31.31 36.90
N ALA A 55 -14.55 -32.35 36.22
CA ALA A 55 -13.70 -33.33 35.55
C ALA A 55 -12.77 -32.68 34.50
N ILE A 56 -13.31 -31.78 33.67
CA ILE A 56 -12.52 -31.01 32.69
C ILE A 56 -11.46 -30.16 33.39
N LYS A 57 -11.82 -29.45 34.47
CA LYS A 57 -10.87 -28.63 35.24
C LYS A 57 -9.74 -29.48 35.84
N THR A 58 -10.06 -30.61 36.45
CA THR A 58 -9.08 -31.54 37.02
C THR A 58 -8.18 -32.14 35.93
N TYR A 59 -8.74 -32.52 34.78
CA TYR A 59 -7.98 -33.02 33.64
C TYR A 59 -6.97 -32.00 33.13
N LEU A 60 -7.39 -30.74 32.94
CA LEU A 60 -6.51 -29.65 32.52
C LEU A 60 -5.45 -29.29 33.57
N LEU A 61 -5.76 -29.47 34.85
CA LEU A 61 -4.79 -29.27 35.95
C LEU A 61 -3.67 -30.31 35.89
N HIS A 62 -4.00 -31.56 35.58
CA HIS A 62 -3.01 -32.65 35.50
C HIS A 62 -2.24 -32.71 34.17
N ARG A 63 -2.67 -31.95 33.14
CA ARG A 63 -2.03 -31.91 31.82
C ARG A 63 -1.69 -30.48 31.38
N PRO A 64 -0.64 -29.87 31.96
CA PRO A 64 -0.25 -28.50 31.63
C PRO A 64 0.16 -28.32 30.16
N GLU A 65 0.60 -29.38 29.47
CA GLU A 65 0.91 -29.38 28.04
C GLU A 65 -0.31 -29.00 27.18
N VAL A 66 -1.49 -29.53 27.52
CA VAL A 66 -2.74 -29.22 26.83
C VAL A 66 -3.14 -27.76 27.08
N ARG A 67 -2.94 -27.27 28.31
CA ARG A 67 -3.21 -25.87 28.65
C ARG A 67 -2.28 -24.92 27.87
N LYS A 68 -0.98 -25.23 27.77
CA LYS A 68 -0.03 -24.45 26.98
C LYS A 68 -0.42 -24.42 25.51
N MET A 69 -0.82 -25.56 24.95
CA MET A 69 -1.30 -25.64 23.58
C MET A 69 -2.56 -24.77 23.36
N LEU A 70 -3.54 -24.82 24.27
CA LEU A 70 -4.76 -23.99 24.15
C LEU A 70 -4.47 -22.49 24.25
N VAL A 71 -3.55 -22.06 25.12
CA VAL A 71 -3.12 -20.67 25.21
C VAL A 71 -2.38 -20.26 23.93
N ALA A 72 -1.52 -21.13 23.40
CA ALA A 72 -0.82 -20.91 22.14
C ALA A 72 -1.82 -20.80 20.97
N SER A 73 -2.82 -21.68 20.86
CA SER A 73 -3.85 -21.61 19.83
C SER A 73 -4.61 -20.29 19.86
N ARG A 74 -5.03 -19.83 21.06
CA ARG A 74 -5.68 -18.51 21.20
C ARG A 74 -4.77 -17.37 20.75
N SER A 75 -3.49 -17.41 21.11
CA SER A 75 -2.54 -16.38 20.69
C SER A 75 -2.33 -16.35 19.17
N VAL A 76 -2.40 -17.51 18.50
CA VAL A 76 -2.31 -17.59 17.03
C VAL A 76 -3.58 -17.06 16.38
N GLU A 77 -4.76 -17.41 16.91
CA GLU A 77 -6.04 -16.88 16.42
C GLU A 77 -6.12 -15.36 16.56
N GLU A 78 -5.72 -14.82 17.72
CA GLU A 78 -5.68 -13.38 17.97
C GLU A 78 -4.67 -12.68 17.06
N ALA A 79 -3.48 -13.26 16.86
CA ALA A 79 -2.49 -12.73 15.92
C ALA A 79 -3.02 -12.76 14.47
N ALA A 80 -3.74 -13.81 14.09
CA ALA A 80 -4.35 -13.91 12.76
C ALA A 80 -5.46 -12.86 12.55
N GLU A 81 -6.30 -12.62 13.57
CA GLU A 81 -7.32 -11.59 13.53
C GLU A 81 -6.72 -10.18 13.41
N LEU A 82 -5.67 -9.89 14.19
CA LEU A 82 -4.93 -8.61 14.08
C LEU A 82 -4.33 -8.42 12.69
N LEU A 83 -3.68 -9.45 12.12
CA LEU A 83 -3.12 -9.39 10.77
C LEU A 83 -4.21 -9.22 9.70
N GLN A 84 -5.38 -9.86 9.87
CA GLN A 84 -6.50 -9.70 8.96
C GLN A 84 -7.06 -8.27 9.00
N ASN A 85 -7.19 -7.68 10.19
CA ASN A 85 -7.62 -6.28 10.34
C ASN A 85 -6.60 -5.32 9.73
N GLU A 86 -5.31 -5.51 9.99
CA GLU A 86 -4.25 -4.69 9.38
C GLU A 86 -4.28 -4.79 7.85
N LEU A 87 -4.46 -5.99 7.30
CA LEU A 87 -4.58 -6.18 5.85
C LEU A 87 -5.76 -5.39 5.26
N LEU A 88 -6.93 -5.45 5.91
CA LEU A 88 -8.12 -4.70 5.48
C LEU A 88 -7.90 -3.18 5.56
N GLU A 89 -7.26 -2.69 6.62
CA GLU A 89 -6.90 -1.27 6.74
C GLU A 89 -5.92 -0.84 5.63
N LYS A 90 -4.89 -1.64 5.36
CA LYS A 90 -3.94 -1.36 4.27
C LYS A 90 -4.63 -1.35 2.91
N GLN A 91 -5.58 -2.26 2.68
CA GLN A 91 -6.39 -2.28 1.46
C GLN A 91 -7.24 -1.01 1.32
N ALA A 92 -7.88 -0.56 2.40
CA ALA A 92 -8.67 0.67 2.41
C ALA A 92 -7.80 1.91 2.12
N VAL A 93 -6.62 2.00 2.74
CA VAL A 93 -5.66 3.09 2.49
C VAL A 93 -5.16 3.06 1.04
N HIS A 94 -4.82 1.88 0.51
CA HIS A 94 -4.39 1.74 -0.88
C HIS A 94 -5.49 2.15 -1.86
N GLN A 95 -6.74 1.77 -1.60
CA GLN A 95 -7.88 2.16 -2.42
C GLN A 95 -8.06 3.69 -2.41
N SER A 96 -8.02 4.32 -1.24
CA SER A 96 -8.12 5.79 -1.13
C SER A 96 -7.00 6.51 -1.88
N ALA A 97 -5.75 6.03 -1.77
CA ALA A 97 -4.62 6.58 -2.51
C ALA A 97 -4.81 6.44 -4.03
N GLN A 98 -5.36 5.30 -4.48
CA GLN A 98 -5.63 5.06 -5.89
C GLN A 98 -6.72 5.99 -6.44
N GLU A 99 -7.77 6.25 -5.66
CA GLU A 99 -8.82 7.20 -6.00
C GLU A 99 -8.27 8.63 -6.15
N GLU A 100 -7.41 9.06 -5.22
CA GLU A 100 -6.78 10.37 -5.31
C GLU A 100 -5.80 10.48 -6.50
N LEU A 101 -5.05 9.42 -6.81
CA LEU A 101 -4.21 9.38 -8.02
C LEU A 101 -5.06 9.51 -9.30
N ASN A 102 -6.20 8.83 -9.36
CA ASN A 102 -7.11 8.92 -10.50
C ASN A 102 -7.70 10.33 -10.62
N ARG A 103 -8.08 10.93 -9.50
CA ARG A 103 -8.56 12.33 -9.45
C ARG A 103 -7.48 13.29 -9.95
N LEU A 104 -6.26 13.18 -9.45
CA LEU A 104 -5.14 14.03 -9.86
C LEU A 104 -4.85 13.86 -11.36
N ARG A 105 -4.85 12.64 -11.89
CA ARG A 105 -4.72 12.39 -13.33
C ARG A 105 -5.82 13.08 -14.15
N ALA A 106 -7.06 13.03 -13.69
CA ALA A 106 -8.17 13.73 -14.35
C ALA A 106 -7.96 15.26 -14.33
N THR A 107 -7.49 15.83 -13.22
CA THR A 107 -7.19 17.27 -13.14
C THR A 107 -6.04 17.68 -14.05
N VAL A 108 -4.97 16.88 -14.14
CA VAL A 108 -3.85 17.14 -15.05
C VAL A 108 -4.33 17.14 -16.50
N LYS A 109 -5.09 16.12 -16.90
CA LYS A 109 -5.67 16.04 -18.24
C LYS A 109 -6.55 17.24 -18.58
N HIS A 110 -7.34 17.72 -17.62
CA HIS A 110 -8.16 18.92 -17.79
C HIS A 110 -7.31 20.18 -17.96
N LEU A 111 -6.27 20.35 -17.15
CA LEU A 111 -5.35 21.49 -17.27
C LEU A 111 -4.58 21.49 -18.60
N GLU A 112 -4.19 20.32 -19.10
CA GLU A 112 -3.59 20.18 -20.42
C GLU A 112 -4.53 20.64 -21.53
N ALA A 113 -5.82 20.26 -21.46
CA ALA A 113 -6.83 20.73 -22.40
C ALA A 113 -7.01 22.25 -22.33
N CYS A 114 -7.14 22.83 -21.13
CA CYS A 114 -7.21 24.29 -20.95
C CYS A 114 -5.95 25.01 -21.43
N LYS A 115 -4.77 24.40 -21.29
CA LYS A 115 -3.51 24.95 -21.80
C LYS A 115 -3.48 24.96 -23.32
N ALA A 116 -3.96 23.90 -23.97
CA ALA A 116 -4.08 23.84 -25.42
C ALA A 116 -5.05 24.90 -25.94
N GLU A 117 -6.20 25.08 -25.29
CA GLU A 117 -7.16 26.14 -25.63
C GLU A 117 -6.55 27.55 -25.49
N ASN A 118 -5.84 27.80 -24.38
CA ASN A 118 -5.14 29.07 -24.18
C ASN A 118 -4.03 29.31 -25.22
N GLN A 119 -3.37 28.25 -25.72
CA GLN A 119 -2.40 28.38 -26.81
C GLN A 119 -3.07 28.82 -28.11
N VAL A 120 -4.23 28.23 -28.44
CA VAL A 120 -5.02 28.64 -29.61
C VAL A 120 -5.45 30.11 -29.49
N LEU A 121 -5.96 30.51 -28.32
CA LEU A 121 -6.35 31.91 -28.08
C LEU A 121 -5.17 32.88 -28.23
N ARG A 122 -3.97 32.51 -27.75
CA ARG A 122 -2.75 33.32 -27.94
C ARG A 122 -2.40 33.47 -29.42
N HIS A 123 -2.48 32.40 -30.21
CA HIS A 123 -2.24 32.48 -31.65
C HIS A 123 -3.25 33.39 -32.35
N LEU A 124 -4.53 33.31 -31.98
CA LEU A 124 -5.58 34.17 -32.54
C LEU A 124 -5.35 35.66 -32.20
N VAL A 125 -4.93 35.96 -30.97
CA VAL A 125 -4.62 37.33 -30.56
C VAL A 125 -3.43 37.89 -31.36
N GLU A 126 -2.37 37.10 -31.56
CA GLU A 126 -1.23 37.53 -32.39
C GLU A 126 -1.65 37.73 -33.86
N GLU A 127 -2.52 36.88 -34.40
CA GLU A 127 -3.07 37.05 -35.75
C GLU A 127 -3.87 38.35 -35.89
N GLN A 128 -4.76 38.65 -34.94
CA GLN A 128 -5.52 39.90 -34.94
C GLN A 128 -4.61 41.12 -34.81
N LYS A 129 -3.54 41.02 -34.02
CA LYS A 129 -2.56 42.10 -33.88
C LYS A 129 -1.86 42.40 -35.21
N LEU A 130 -1.45 41.37 -35.96
CA LEU A 130 -0.87 41.54 -37.29
C LEU A 130 -1.88 42.18 -38.27
N GLN A 131 -3.15 41.76 -38.24
CA GLN A 131 -4.20 42.39 -39.06
C GLN A 131 -4.40 43.87 -38.75
N LEU A 132 -4.34 44.25 -37.46
CA LEU A 132 -4.43 45.65 -37.04
C LEU A 132 -3.20 46.46 -37.50
N GLU A 133 -2.01 45.87 -37.46
CA GLU A 133 -0.78 46.48 -37.96
C GLU A 133 -0.87 46.71 -39.48
N ASP A 134 -1.31 45.72 -40.25
CA ASP A 134 -1.52 45.85 -41.70
C ASP A 134 -2.55 46.93 -42.05
N MET A 135 -3.66 46.97 -41.31
CA MET A 135 -4.69 48.00 -41.48
C MET A 135 -4.16 49.40 -41.14
N ALA A 136 -3.32 49.54 -40.11
CA ALA A 136 -2.69 50.81 -39.77
C ALA A 136 -1.75 51.30 -40.88
N VAL A 137 -0.93 50.40 -41.45
CA VAL A 137 -0.08 50.71 -42.61
C VAL A 137 -0.91 51.13 -43.82
N PHE A 138 -2.03 50.44 -44.08
CA PHE A 138 -2.96 50.79 -45.16
C PHE A 138 -3.54 52.20 -44.97
N LEU A 139 -4.00 52.53 -43.76
CA LEU A 139 -4.54 53.86 -43.44
C LEU A 139 -3.49 54.96 -43.61
N GLN A 140 -2.26 54.75 -43.15
CA GLN A 140 -1.16 55.71 -43.35
C GLN A 140 -0.85 55.93 -44.84
N ALA A 141 -0.84 54.86 -45.64
CA ALA A 141 -0.63 54.97 -47.08
C ALA A 141 -1.78 55.74 -47.77
N MET A 142 -3.02 55.50 -47.35
CA MET A 142 -4.19 56.22 -47.84
C MET A 142 -4.13 57.72 -47.48
N GLU A 143 -3.75 58.05 -46.24
CA GLU A 143 -3.54 59.42 -45.79
C GLU A 143 -2.45 60.11 -46.61
N ALA A 144 -1.30 59.46 -46.84
CA ALA A 144 -0.21 59.98 -47.65
C ALA A 144 -0.65 60.27 -49.10
N ARG A 145 -1.44 59.39 -49.72
CA ARG A 145 -2.04 59.62 -51.05
C ARG A 145 -3.00 60.81 -51.04
N SER A 146 -3.86 60.91 -50.02
CA SER A 146 -4.78 62.04 -49.87
C SER A 146 -4.04 63.37 -49.67
N ALA A 147 -2.90 63.35 -48.98
CA ALA A 147 -2.06 64.51 -48.76
C ALA A 147 -1.35 64.94 -50.05
N SER A 148 -0.86 63.98 -50.86
CA SER A 148 -0.30 64.27 -52.19
C SER A 148 -1.36 64.88 -53.12
N SER A 149 -2.55 64.27 -53.19
CA SER A 149 -3.66 64.79 -54.01
C SER A 149 -4.09 66.20 -53.59
N ARG A 150 -4.12 66.50 -52.28
CA ARG A 150 -4.39 67.86 -51.78
C ARG A 150 -3.34 68.87 -52.23
N LYS A 151 -2.06 68.48 -52.29
CA LYS A 151 -0.99 69.35 -52.82
C LYS A 151 -1.20 69.61 -54.31
N ASP A 152 -1.57 68.59 -55.09
CA ASP A 152 -1.84 68.75 -56.53
C ASP A 152 -3.02 69.70 -56.78
N VAL A 153 -4.10 69.57 -56.00
CA VAL A 153 -5.27 70.47 -56.08
C VAL A 153 -4.91 71.90 -55.65
N MET A 154 -4.14 72.10 -54.58
CA MET A 154 -3.68 73.45 -54.20
C MET A 154 -2.80 74.07 -55.28
N THR A 155 -1.97 73.27 -55.97
CA THR A 155 -1.13 73.76 -57.06
C THR A 155 -1.96 74.17 -58.28
N GLN A 156 -3.06 73.45 -58.58
CA GLN A 156 -4.02 73.86 -59.62
C GLN A 156 -4.87 75.09 -59.22
N ALA A 157 -5.20 75.24 -57.94
CA ALA A 157 -6.01 76.36 -57.46
C ALA A 157 -5.28 77.72 -57.52
N GLN A 158 -3.94 77.75 -57.52
CA GLN A 158 -3.14 78.97 -57.67
C GLN A 158 -3.13 79.55 -59.10
N THR A 159 -3.74 78.87 -60.09
CA THR A 159 -3.85 79.34 -61.48
C THR A 159 -5.19 79.98 -61.85
N LEU A 160 -6.12 80.16 -60.89
CA LEU A 160 -7.42 80.79 -61.16
C LEU A 160 -7.45 82.26 -60.66
N PRO A 161 -7.92 83.21 -61.50
CA PRO A 161 -7.97 84.62 -61.14
C PRO A 161 -9.04 84.90 -60.09
N ASN A 162 -8.62 85.60 -59.05
CA ASN A 162 -9.36 86.36 -58.04
C ASN A 162 -10.88 86.49 -58.28
N GLN A 163 -11.68 85.77 -57.49
CA GLN A 163 -13.09 86.10 -57.27
C GLN A 163 -13.29 86.50 -55.81
N GLU A 164 -14.08 87.57 -55.63
CA GLU A 164 -14.31 88.32 -54.40
C GLU A 164 -14.93 87.51 -53.25
N PRO A 165 -14.66 87.90 -51.98
CA PRO A 165 -15.16 87.23 -50.79
C PRO A 165 -16.66 87.50 -50.55
N LEU A 166 -17.45 86.43 -50.45
CA LEU A 166 -18.81 86.47 -49.91
C LEU A 166 -18.82 86.61 -48.37
N PRO A 167 -19.86 87.22 -47.80
CA PRO A 167 -19.91 87.64 -46.41
C PRO A 167 -20.12 86.47 -45.45
N THR A 168 -19.40 86.56 -44.34
CA THR A 168 -19.39 85.62 -43.22
C THR A 168 -20.67 85.82 -42.39
N ASP A 169 -21.55 84.81 -42.38
CA ASP A 169 -22.73 84.81 -41.52
C ASP A 169 -22.42 84.15 -40.16
N HIS A 170 -22.78 84.85 -39.10
CA HIS A 170 -22.51 84.52 -37.71
C HIS A 170 -23.60 83.62 -37.13
N GLY A 171 -23.49 82.31 -37.35
CA GLY A 171 -24.33 81.29 -36.73
C GLY A 171 -23.66 80.60 -35.54
N ARG A 172 -23.46 81.33 -34.43
CA ARG A 172 -22.92 80.79 -33.16
C ARG A 172 -24.03 80.02 -32.42
N GLN A 173 -24.22 78.73 -32.72
CA GLN A 173 -24.98 77.84 -31.85
C GLN A 173 -24.03 77.16 -30.86
N ALA A 174 -24.10 77.62 -29.61
CA ALA A 174 -23.54 76.94 -28.47
C ALA A 174 -24.31 75.65 -28.22
N VAL A 175 -23.71 74.51 -28.57
CA VAL A 175 -24.15 73.20 -28.08
C VAL A 175 -23.50 73.03 -26.71
N THR A 176 -24.33 73.05 -25.69
CA THR A 176 -24.00 72.78 -24.29
C THR A 176 -23.36 71.40 -24.14
N GLU A 177 -22.17 71.37 -23.52
CA GLU A 177 -21.55 70.21 -22.89
C GLU A 177 -22.49 69.68 -21.79
N GLU A 178 -23.46 68.84 -22.14
CA GLU A 178 -24.15 67.99 -21.18
C GLU A 178 -23.34 66.70 -20.97
N ALA A 179 -22.64 66.67 -19.84
CA ALA A 179 -22.54 65.54 -18.92
C ALA A 179 -22.46 64.13 -19.54
N ILE A 180 -21.30 63.75 -20.07
CA ILE A 180 -20.91 62.34 -20.17
C ILE A 180 -20.25 61.96 -18.84
N LEU A 181 -21.07 61.48 -17.91
CA LEU A 181 -20.62 60.79 -16.71
C LEU A 181 -19.86 59.52 -17.10
N PRO A 182 -18.79 59.13 -16.37
CA PRO A 182 -18.04 57.91 -16.63
C PRO A 182 -18.87 56.68 -16.24
N LEU A 183 -19.56 56.08 -17.22
CA LEU A 183 -20.35 54.85 -17.07
C LEU A 183 -19.47 53.58 -17.04
N GLU A 184 -18.14 53.70 -17.04
CA GLU A 184 -17.23 52.53 -17.02
C GLU A 184 -16.73 52.12 -15.61
N GLU A 185 -17.02 52.90 -14.57
CA GLU A 185 -16.56 52.60 -13.20
C GLU A 185 -17.57 51.76 -12.38
N ALA A 186 -18.83 51.66 -12.83
CA ALA A 186 -19.89 50.93 -12.10
C ALA A 186 -19.83 49.41 -12.33
N ASP A 187 -19.42 48.95 -13.50
CA ASP A 187 -19.37 47.51 -13.82
C ASP A 187 -18.15 46.79 -13.21
N ARG A 188 -17.06 47.51 -12.90
CA ARG A 188 -15.91 46.91 -12.20
C ARG A 188 -16.22 46.56 -10.75
N ARG A 189 -17.14 47.28 -10.08
CA ARG A 189 -17.46 47.02 -8.67
C ARG A 189 -18.37 45.80 -8.46
N ASN A 190 -19.17 45.41 -9.45
CA ASN A 190 -20.00 44.20 -9.35
C ASN A 190 -19.21 42.91 -9.58
N SER A 191 -18.17 42.92 -10.41
CA SER A 191 -17.35 41.73 -10.68
C SER A 191 -16.53 41.27 -9.45
N ASP A 192 -16.03 42.21 -8.65
CA ASP A 192 -15.24 41.89 -7.46
C ASP A 192 -16.07 41.37 -6.27
N ALA A 193 -17.35 41.77 -6.18
CA ALA A 193 -18.26 41.32 -5.13
C ALA A 193 -18.61 39.82 -5.25
N ASP A 194 -18.81 39.32 -6.47
CA ASP A 194 -19.08 37.91 -6.73
C ASP A 194 -17.86 37.02 -6.49
N ASN A 195 -16.66 37.55 -6.76
CA ASN A 195 -15.41 36.82 -6.54
C ASN A 195 -15.08 36.66 -5.03
N TRP A 196 -15.42 37.67 -4.22
CA TRP A 196 -15.31 37.58 -2.76
C TRP A 196 -16.32 36.60 -2.14
N SER A 197 -17.56 36.55 -2.65
CA SER A 197 -18.60 35.62 -2.22
C SER A 197 -18.21 34.15 -2.44
N MET A 198 -17.60 33.84 -3.60
CA MET A 198 -17.10 32.50 -3.92
C MET A 198 -15.92 32.08 -3.03
N ARG A 199 -14.99 32.99 -2.73
CA ARG A 199 -13.87 32.72 -1.80
C ARG A 199 -14.33 32.49 -0.37
N ALA A 200 -15.33 33.24 0.11
CA ALA A 200 -15.89 33.07 1.45
C ALA A 200 -16.62 31.72 1.59
N LYS A 201 -17.43 31.33 0.59
CA LYS A 201 -18.11 30.02 0.57
C LYS A 201 -17.11 28.86 0.51
N LYS A 202 -16.04 28.97 -0.28
CA LYS A 202 -14.96 27.97 -0.35
C LYS A 202 -14.23 27.81 0.99
N LYS A 203 -13.94 28.91 1.69
CA LYS A 203 -13.32 28.88 3.03
C LYS A 203 -14.24 28.22 4.07
N LYS A 204 -15.54 28.50 4.03
CA LYS A 204 -16.52 27.88 4.94
C LYS A 204 -16.63 26.37 4.69
N TRP A 205 -16.64 25.93 3.42
CA TRP A 205 -16.65 24.50 3.05
C TRP A 205 -15.37 23.77 3.51
N LEU A 206 -14.20 24.39 3.35
CA LEU A 206 -12.91 23.86 3.84
C LEU A 206 -12.82 23.78 5.38
N THR A 207 -13.53 24.64 6.09
CA THR A 207 -13.56 24.66 7.56
C THR A 207 -14.55 23.61 8.11
N GLN A 208 -15.59 23.28 7.34
CA GLN A 208 -16.64 22.33 7.73
C GLN A 208 -16.25 20.86 7.50
N GLN A 209 -15.21 20.60 6.71
CA GLN A 209 -14.63 19.26 6.46
C GLN A 209 -13.56 18.85 7.49
N ARG A 210 -13.21 19.71 8.45
CA ARG A 210 -12.31 19.36 9.55
C ARG A 210 -13.11 19.03 10.81
N THR A 211 -13.50 17.76 10.96
CA THR A 211 -13.87 17.20 12.26
C THR A 211 -12.61 17.03 13.14
N PRO A 212 -12.74 17.09 14.47
CA PRO A 212 -11.59 17.05 15.37
C PRO A 212 -11.21 15.60 15.65
N THR A 213 -10.21 15.08 14.94
CA THR A 213 -9.53 13.86 15.34
C THR A 213 -8.05 14.15 15.52
N GLN A 214 -7.69 14.25 16.81
CA GLN A 214 -6.40 13.91 17.40
C GLN A 214 -5.17 14.73 17.01
N ALA A 215 -4.76 15.55 17.99
CA ALA A 215 -3.39 15.94 18.19
C ALA A 215 -2.53 14.71 18.51
N LEU A 216 -1.49 14.45 17.71
CA LEU A 216 -0.23 13.86 18.17
C LEU A 216 0.88 14.02 17.09
N HIS A 217 2.00 14.60 17.52
CA HIS A 217 3.35 14.65 16.93
C HIS A 217 3.58 15.21 15.51
N HIS A 218 4.10 16.45 15.50
CA HIS A 218 4.90 17.00 14.41
C HIS A 218 6.24 16.25 14.26
N VAL A 219 6.50 15.69 13.08
CA VAL A 219 7.85 15.39 12.58
C VAL A 219 8.03 16.15 11.27
N THR A 220 9.03 17.02 11.22
CA THR A 220 9.41 17.87 10.09
C THR A 220 10.12 17.05 9.01
N PRO A 221 9.77 17.16 7.71
CA PRO A 221 10.57 16.58 6.64
C PRO A 221 11.60 17.60 6.11
N GLY A 222 12.86 17.17 6.03
CA GLY A 222 13.95 17.86 5.32
C GLY A 222 13.89 17.66 3.80
N PRO A 223 14.77 18.36 3.03
CA PRO A 223 14.58 18.58 1.60
C PRO A 223 14.90 17.36 0.73
N SER A 224 14.16 17.27 -0.37
CA SER A 224 14.17 16.24 -1.39
C SER A 224 15.55 16.03 -2.03
N GLN A 225 16.07 14.81 -1.96
CA GLN A 225 17.12 14.32 -2.86
C GLN A 225 16.49 13.51 -4.00
N THR A 226 16.91 13.83 -5.22
CA THR A 226 16.56 13.13 -6.46
C THR A 226 17.16 11.72 -6.46
N PHE A 227 16.32 10.69 -6.62
CA PHE A 227 16.75 9.30 -6.74
C PHE A 227 17.20 8.98 -8.18
N SER A 228 18.43 8.48 -8.29
CA SER A 228 19.01 7.88 -9.49
C SER A 228 18.89 6.35 -9.43
N ASN A 229 18.75 5.72 -10.59
CA ASN A 229 18.55 4.28 -10.79
C ASN A 229 19.76 3.45 -10.34
N ASN A 230 19.73 2.96 -9.10
CA ASN A 230 20.53 1.81 -8.65
C ASN A 230 19.73 1.02 -7.59
N SER A 231 18.83 0.14 -8.04
CA SER A 231 17.81 -0.53 -7.21
C SER A 231 18.29 -1.77 -6.42
N VAL A 232 19.56 -2.17 -6.53
CA VAL A 232 20.05 -3.39 -5.84
C VAL A 232 20.54 -3.09 -4.43
N THR A 233 21.15 -1.93 -4.18
CA THR A 233 21.68 -1.57 -2.85
C THR A 233 20.57 -1.27 -1.83
N THR A 234 19.43 -0.76 -2.30
CA THR A 234 18.30 -0.37 -1.45
C THR A 234 17.58 -1.58 -0.85
N VAL A 235 17.50 -2.71 -1.56
CA VAL A 235 16.84 -3.93 -1.04
C VAL A 235 17.64 -4.55 0.12
N PHE A 236 18.97 -4.43 0.12
CA PHE A 236 19.80 -4.97 1.20
C PHE A 236 19.66 -4.23 2.54
N GLY A 237 19.29 -2.94 2.52
CA GLY A 237 19.07 -2.16 3.74
C GLY A 237 17.87 -2.62 4.58
N TYR A 238 16.88 -3.26 3.96
CA TYR A 238 15.63 -3.65 4.63
C TYR A 238 15.61 -5.10 5.15
N VAL A 239 16.47 -5.99 4.62
CA VAL A 239 16.47 -7.42 5.01
C VAL A 239 17.47 -7.71 6.14
N LEU A 240 18.56 -6.94 6.23
CA LEU A 240 19.62 -7.12 7.22
C LEU A 240 19.23 -6.96 8.72
N PRO A 241 18.18 -6.21 9.13
CA PRO A 241 17.88 -6.06 10.56
C PRO A 241 17.24 -7.29 11.22
N ILE A 242 16.82 -8.30 10.45
CA ILE A 242 15.95 -9.39 10.96
C ILE A 242 16.74 -10.67 11.29
N MET A 243 18.03 -10.75 10.95
CA MET A 243 18.86 -11.92 11.25
C MET A 243 20.21 -11.48 11.82
N GLU A 244 20.54 -11.87 13.06
CA GLU A 244 21.90 -11.78 13.57
C GLU A 244 22.79 -12.77 12.80
N PRO A 245 23.71 -12.33 11.92
CA PRO A 245 24.50 -13.26 11.15
C PRO A 245 25.64 -13.80 12.03
N LYS A 246 25.67 -15.11 12.26
CA LYS A 246 26.83 -15.82 12.84
C LYS A 246 28.06 -15.84 11.91
N ILE A 247 27.97 -15.25 10.74
CA ILE A 247 29.01 -15.23 9.71
C ILE A 247 29.51 -13.78 9.55
N PRO A 248 30.83 -13.54 9.54
CA PRO A 248 31.39 -12.22 9.27
C PRO A 248 30.88 -11.64 7.95
N VAL A 249 30.52 -10.35 7.95
CA VAL A 249 29.91 -9.64 6.81
C VAL A 249 30.71 -9.81 5.51
N GLU A 250 32.04 -9.82 5.58
CA GLU A 250 32.91 -9.99 4.41
C GLU A 250 32.84 -11.41 3.81
N GLN A 251 32.67 -12.44 4.65
CA GLN A 251 32.44 -13.80 4.15
C GLN A 251 31.06 -13.93 3.51
N PHE A 252 30.04 -13.27 4.08
CA PHE A 252 28.70 -13.24 3.49
C PHE A 252 28.72 -12.54 2.12
N ARG A 253 29.34 -11.36 2.00
CA ARG A 253 29.52 -10.64 0.73
C ARG A 253 30.22 -11.50 -0.33
N THR A 254 31.30 -12.16 0.03
CA THR A 254 32.05 -13.03 -0.88
C THR A 254 31.20 -14.21 -1.38
N ARG A 255 30.33 -14.78 -0.52
CA ARG A 255 29.41 -15.86 -0.90
C ARG A 255 28.32 -15.36 -1.83
N VAL A 256 27.70 -14.22 -1.52
CA VAL A 256 26.66 -13.60 -2.35
C VAL A 256 27.20 -13.23 -3.74
N GLN A 257 28.42 -12.69 -3.81
CA GLN A 257 29.07 -12.36 -5.08
C GLN A 257 29.30 -13.61 -5.95
N ARG A 258 29.74 -14.72 -5.34
CA ARG A 258 29.87 -16.01 -6.05
C ARG A 258 28.54 -16.57 -6.54
N ILE A 259 27.43 -16.34 -5.83
CA ILE A 259 26.10 -16.76 -6.30
C ILE A 259 25.70 -15.92 -7.51
N LYS A 260 25.89 -14.60 -7.45
CA LYS A 260 25.60 -13.66 -8.54
C LYS A 260 26.35 -14.01 -9.83
N GLU A 261 27.60 -14.45 -9.72
CA GLU A 261 28.41 -14.84 -10.87
C GLU A 261 28.02 -16.18 -11.50
N ASN A 262 27.42 -17.09 -10.71
CA ASN A 262 27.08 -18.44 -11.17
C ASN A 262 25.58 -18.64 -11.48
N TRP A 263 24.73 -17.64 -11.22
CA TRP A 263 23.29 -17.73 -11.43
C TRP A 263 22.80 -16.73 -12.48
N PRO A 264 22.02 -17.17 -13.48
CA PRO A 264 21.61 -16.33 -14.60
C PRO A 264 20.53 -15.30 -14.24
N SER A 265 19.84 -15.45 -13.11
CA SER A 265 18.79 -14.52 -12.66
C SER A 265 19.05 -14.03 -11.24
N SER A 266 18.91 -12.71 -11.02
CA SER A 266 19.04 -12.08 -9.70
C SER A 266 17.89 -12.44 -8.76
N LEU A 267 16.74 -12.85 -9.31
CA LEU A 267 15.52 -13.16 -8.57
C LEU A 267 15.64 -14.48 -7.81
N ASP A 268 16.25 -15.50 -8.42
CA ASP A 268 16.45 -16.79 -7.76
C ASP A 268 17.45 -16.71 -6.60
N ALA A 269 18.49 -15.90 -6.76
CA ALA A 269 19.46 -15.63 -5.70
C ALA A 269 18.82 -14.91 -4.50
N ILE A 270 17.88 -13.99 -4.74
CA ILE A 270 17.15 -13.28 -3.69
C ILE A 270 16.18 -14.22 -2.97
N CYS A 271 15.43 -15.05 -3.72
CA CYS A 271 14.54 -16.05 -3.13
C CYS A 271 15.30 -17.04 -2.23
N LEU A 272 16.48 -17.51 -2.66
CA LEU A 272 17.38 -18.36 -1.88
C LEU A 272 17.89 -17.68 -0.60
N LEU A 273 18.28 -16.40 -0.68
CA LEU A 273 18.75 -15.66 0.49
C LEU A 273 17.63 -15.32 1.48
N ALA A 274 16.40 -15.13 0.98
CA ALA A 274 15.22 -14.88 1.80
C ALA A 274 14.63 -16.15 2.44
N GLY A 275 15.16 -17.33 2.14
CA GLY A 275 14.60 -18.61 2.59
C GLY A 275 13.23 -18.93 1.98
N ILE A 276 12.86 -18.25 0.90
CA ILE A 276 11.59 -18.43 0.20
C ILE A 276 11.84 -19.47 -0.90
N ALA A 277 11.32 -20.67 -0.71
CA ALA A 277 11.37 -21.69 -1.75
C ALA A 277 10.48 -21.23 -2.93
N SER A 278 11.11 -20.82 -4.04
CA SER A 278 10.43 -20.71 -5.33
C SER A 278 9.85 -22.09 -5.69
N ASP A 279 8.64 -22.13 -6.24
CA ASP A 279 7.99 -23.39 -6.63
C ASP A 279 8.80 -24.18 -7.68
N GLN A 280 9.70 -23.52 -8.43
CA GLN A 280 10.66 -24.16 -9.34
C GLN A 280 11.85 -24.84 -8.63
N ALA A 281 12.10 -24.52 -7.36
CA ALA A 281 13.21 -25.07 -6.58
C ALA A 281 12.82 -26.33 -5.76
N LYS A 282 11.60 -26.86 -5.97
CA LYS A 282 11.00 -27.92 -5.14
C LYS A 282 11.49 -29.35 -5.40
N GLU A 283 12.44 -29.59 -6.30
CA GLU A 283 12.98 -30.94 -6.48
C GLU A 283 14.48 -31.02 -6.15
N ASN A 284 14.76 -31.54 -4.95
CA ASN A 284 15.97 -32.23 -4.50
C ASN A 284 17.27 -31.44 -4.27
N LYS A 285 17.32 -30.10 -4.43
CA LYS A 285 18.59 -29.35 -4.27
C LYS A 285 18.63 -28.29 -3.18
N THR A 286 17.49 -27.87 -2.64
CA THR A 286 17.42 -26.71 -1.73
C THR A 286 17.95 -27.02 -0.33
N GLU A 287 17.63 -28.15 0.27
CA GLU A 287 18.02 -28.43 1.67
C GLU A 287 19.55 -28.57 1.87
N PRO A 288 20.29 -29.33 1.02
CA PRO A 288 21.76 -29.39 1.11
C PRO A 288 22.42 -28.05 0.75
N MET A 289 21.83 -27.28 -0.17
CA MET A 289 22.32 -25.96 -0.56
C MET A 289 22.14 -24.93 0.55
N HIS A 290 20.99 -24.88 1.23
CA HIS A 290 20.78 -23.96 2.35
C HIS A 290 21.76 -24.24 3.49
N HIS A 291 22.02 -25.52 3.78
CA HIS A 291 23.00 -25.92 4.78
C HIS A 291 24.44 -25.51 4.38
N TRP A 292 24.80 -25.63 3.10
CA TRP A 292 26.12 -25.21 2.58
C TRP A 292 26.28 -23.66 2.54
N LEU A 293 25.24 -22.95 2.13
CA LEU A 293 25.25 -21.49 1.94
C LEU A 293 25.22 -20.71 3.26
N LEU A 294 24.33 -21.10 4.18
CA LEU A 294 24.03 -20.32 5.37
C LEU A 294 24.65 -20.92 6.64
N GLY A 295 25.09 -22.20 6.60
CA GLY A 295 25.56 -22.90 7.81
C GLY A 295 24.47 -23.05 8.89
N VAL A 296 23.20 -22.86 8.52
CA VAL A 296 22.04 -22.93 9.40
C VAL A 296 21.42 -24.33 9.27
N VAL A 297 21.36 -25.06 10.39
CA VAL A 297 20.61 -26.31 10.50
C VAL A 297 19.17 -25.95 10.86
N PHE A 298 18.22 -26.21 9.96
CA PHE A 298 16.80 -26.08 10.28
C PHE A 298 16.34 -27.36 10.97
N TYR A 299 16.01 -27.28 12.26
CA TYR A 299 15.34 -28.37 12.96
C TYR A 299 13.84 -28.28 12.63
N ARG A 300 13.31 -29.25 11.89
CA ARG A 300 11.86 -29.45 11.81
C ARG A 300 11.41 -30.13 13.11
N ASP A 301 10.90 -29.33 14.04
CA ASP A 301 10.31 -29.81 15.29
C ASP A 301 8.92 -30.42 15.06
N CYS A 302 8.84 -31.54 14.32
CA CYS A 302 7.58 -32.29 14.18
C CYS A 302 7.75 -33.82 14.00
N HIS A 303 8.94 -34.42 14.19
CA HIS A 303 9.10 -35.87 14.06
C HIS A 303 9.82 -36.50 15.26
N PRO A 304 9.24 -37.51 15.94
CA PRO A 304 9.86 -38.16 17.11
C PRO A 304 11.14 -38.97 16.79
N ASP A 305 11.60 -38.98 15.54
CA ASP A 305 12.84 -39.66 15.10
C ASP A 305 14.01 -38.69 14.82
N ALA A 306 13.86 -37.41 15.19
CA ALA A 306 14.87 -36.39 14.88
C ALA A 306 16.23 -36.63 15.56
N GLU A 307 16.26 -37.27 16.74
CA GLU A 307 17.52 -37.61 17.43
C GLU A 307 18.28 -38.74 16.72
N VAL A 308 17.60 -39.79 16.25
CA VAL A 308 18.23 -40.92 15.55
C VAL A 308 18.88 -40.48 14.24
N ARG A 309 18.26 -39.52 13.54
CA ARG A 309 18.83 -38.95 12.31
C ARG A 309 20.03 -38.03 12.57
N LYS A 310 20.09 -37.40 13.73
CA LYS A 310 21.21 -36.53 14.14
C LYS A 310 22.50 -37.33 14.31
N ASP A 311 22.40 -38.50 14.96
CA ASP A 311 23.55 -39.40 15.17
C ASP A 311 24.00 -40.05 13.87
N TYR A 312 23.07 -40.48 13.00
CA TYR A 312 23.40 -41.02 11.69
C TYR A 312 24.14 -39.99 10.79
N PHE A 313 23.70 -38.74 10.81
CA PHE A 313 24.31 -37.69 9.98
C PHE A 313 25.68 -37.23 10.53
N LEU A 314 25.84 -37.15 11.85
CA LEU A 314 27.13 -36.87 12.48
C LEU A 314 28.14 -38.01 12.25
N ASP A 315 27.68 -39.27 12.24
CA ASP A 315 28.51 -40.43 11.89
C ASP A 315 28.97 -40.38 10.42
N GLN A 316 28.09 -40.01 9.49
CA GLN A 316 28.44 -39.84 8.08
C GLN A 316 29.41 -38.66 7.85
N CYS A 317 29.26 -37.58 8.61
CA CYS A 317 30.16 -36.44 8.57
C CYS A 317 31.55 -36.77 9.16
N LYS A 318 31.62 -37.59 10.22
CA LYS A 318 32.90 -38.14 10.74
C LYS A 318 33.56 -39.07 9.72
N LYS A 319 32.80 -39.95 9.06
CA LYS A 319 33.29 -40.84 7.99
C LYS A 319 33.86 -40.05 6.80
N ARG A 320 33.25 -38.93 6.40
CA ARG A 320 33.77 -38.08 5.31
C ARG A 320 34.96 -37.20 5.70
N ARG A 321 35.10 -36.79 6.96
CA ARG A 321 36.27 -36.01 7.43
C ARG A 321 37.51 -36.87 7.72
N GLY A 322 37.37 -38.19 7.85
CA GLY A 322 38.50 -39.12 8.06
C GLY A 322 39.30 -39.52 6.82
N GLY A 323 38.92 -39.04 5.62
CA GLY A 323 39.45 -39.51 4.34
C GLY A 323 40.76 -38.90 3.85
N LEU A 324 41.48 -38.12 4.65
CA LEU A 324 42.75 -37.50 4.22
C LEU A 324 43.80 -37.48 5.35
N ARG A 325 44.37 -38.65 5.64
CA ARG A 325 45.82 -38.84 5.88
C ARG A 325 46.10 -40.31 6.18
N ARG A 326 46.84 -40.94 5.26
CA ARG A 326 47.53 -42.21 5.48
C ARG A 326 48.55 -42.02 6.61
N SER A 327 48.45 -42.79 7.68
CA SER A 327 49.63 -43.26 8.41
C SER A 327 49.31 -44.55 9.17
N ARG A 328 50.02 -45.60 8.76
CA ARG A 328 50.41 -46.84 9.46
C ARG A 328 49.50 -47.34 10.59
N ALA A 329 48.96 -48.54 10.35
CA ALA A 329 48.42 -49.43 11.37
C ALA A 329 49.42 -49.74 12.49
N PRO A 330 48.92 -50.13 13.67
CA PRO A 330 49.34 -51.44 14.17
C PRO A 330 48.17 -52.35 14.56
N ARG A 331 48.28 -53.56 14.01
CA ARG A 331 47.74 -54.87 14.40
C ARG A 331 47.54 -55.07 15.91
N TRP A 332 46.30 -55.31 16.37
CA TRP A 332 45.92 -56.12 17.56
C TRP A 332 44.51 -56.69 17.35
N ARG A 333 44.39 -57.98 17.03
CA ARG A 333 44.02 -59.14 17.87
C ARG A 333 42.54 -59.24 18.24
N SER A 334 42.03 -60.43 17.95
CA SER A 334 40.68 -60.94 18.06
C SER A 334 40.25 -61.28 19.49
N LEU A 335 38.92 -61.24 19.70
CA LEU A 335 38.06 -62.02 20.64
C LEU A 335 38.06 -61.66 22.14
N PRO A 336 37.03 -62.06 22.92
CA PRO A 336 35.70 -62.60 22.58
C PRO A 336 34.49 -61.98 23.33
N GLU A 337 33.32 -62.45 22.91
CA GLU A 337 32.00 -62.44 23.56
C GLU A 337 32.01 -62.68 25.08
N SER A 338 31.13 -61.98 25.80
CA SER A 338 30.27 -62.58 26.84
C SER A 338 29.34 -61.53 27.47
N HIS A 339 28.23 -62.04 28.03
CA HIS A 339 27.24 -61.40 28.90
C HIS A 339 25.96 -60.80 28.27
N ARG A 340 25.00 -61.71 28.04
CA ARG A 340 23.58 -61.48 28.37
C ARG A 340 23.42 -61.38 29.90
N PRO A 341 22.46 -60.58 30.41
CA PRO A 341 21.81 -60.86 31.69
C PRO A 341 20.36 -61.32 31.49
N ALA A 342 19.96 -62.12 32.46
CA ALA A 342 18.81 -63.00 32.50
C ALA A 342 17.50 -62.31 32.95
N GLU A 343 16.42 -63.02 32.61
CA GLU A 343 15.04 -62.87 33.03
C GLU A 343 14.87 -62.75 34.55
N ARG A 344 13.86 -61.97 34.97
CA ARG A 344 13.17 -62.17 36.27
C ARG A 344 11.67 -62.18 36.04
N LEU A 345 11.10 -63.38 36.18
CA LEU A 345 9.69 -63.63 36.42
C LEU A 345 9.32 -63.22 37.85
N ILE A 346 8.21 -62.50 37.99
CA ILE A 346 7.56 -62.20 39.28
C ILE A 346 6.32 -63.11 39.37
N PRO A 347 6.13 -63.88 40.45
CA PRO A 347 4.90 -64.65 40.65
C PRO A 347 3.81 -63.73 41.22
N ARG A 348 2.57 -63.87 40.72
CA ARG A 348 1.36 -63.36 41.37
C ARG A 348 0.67 -64.51 42.07
N SER A 349 0.51 -64.34 43.38
CA SER A 349 -0.45 -65.03 44.26
C SER A 349 -1.86 -64.52 44.05
#